data_AF-A0A7X8SPZ7-F1
#
_entry.id   AF-A0A7X8SPZ7-F1
#
_cell.length_a   1.000
_cell.length_b   1.000
_cell.length_c   1.000
_cell.angle_alpha   90.00
_cell.angle_beta   90.00
_cell.angle_gamma   90.00
#
_symmetry.space_group_name_H-M   'P 1'
#
loop_
_entity.id
_entity.type
_entity.pdbx_description
1 polymer ?
#
loop_
_entity_poly.entity_id
_entity_poly.type
_entity_poly.pdbx_seq_one_letter_code
_entity_poly.pdbx_strand_id
1 'polypeptide(L)'
;MKEIKNICCIGAGYVGGPTMAVIALKNPNIKVNIVDINAQRIADWNHEDLDKLPIYEPGLAEVVGQTRGKNLFFSTDVVQGIKDADMIFISVNTPTKTYGKGKGQAADLKYIELCARQIAEVAVNDKIVVEKSTLPVRTAEALKDILSNSESKF
;
A
#
# COMPACT_ATOMS: atom_id res chain seq x y z
N MET A 1 13.13 16.44 9.70
CA MET A 1 12.47 15.33 8.97
C MET A 1 12.56 15.64 7.49
N LYS A 2 12.89 14.64 6.66
CA LYS A 2 12.97 14.76 5.20
C LYS A 2 11.58 15.09 4.64
N GLU A 3 11.51 15.97 3.64
CA GLU A 3 10.27 16.24 2.92
C GLU A 3 9.87 15.03 2.07
N ILE A 4 8.62 14.59 2.17
CA ILE A 4 8.11 13.43 1.43
C ILE A 4 7.74 13.87 0.00
N LYS A 5 8.38 13.26 -1.00
CA LYS A 5 8.09 13.50 -2.42
C LYS A 5 7.50 12.28 -3.11
N ASN A 6 7.84 11.08 -2.63
CA ASN A 6 7.39 9.82 -3.20
C ASN A 6 6.68 8.96 -2.15
N ILE A 7 5.44 8.57 -2.44
CA ILE A 7 4.65 7.65 -1.64
C ILE A 7 4.44 6.36 -2.44
N CYS A 8 4.73 5.22 -1.81
CA CYS A 8 4.31 3.91 -2.29
C CYS A 8 3.20 3.38 -1.39
N CYS A 9 2.15 2.79 -1.97
CA CYS A 9 1.11 2.09 -1.22
C CYS A 9 1.05 0.64 -1.69
N ILE A 10 1.36 -0.30 -0.80
CA ILE A 10 1.24 -1.73 -1.04
C ILE A 10 -0.19 -2.16 -0.72
N GLY A 11 -0.94 -2.54 -1.75
CA GLY A 11 -2.35 -2.92 -1.70
C GLY A 11 -3.22 -1.92 -2.44
N ALA A 12 -3.78 -2.35 -3.58
CA ALA A 12 -4.66 -1.55 -4.44
C ALA A 12 -6.15 -1.83 -4.16
N GLY A 13 -6.48 -2.20 -2.92
CA GLY A 13 -7.86 -2.51 -2.51
C GLY A 13 -8.68 -1.28 -2.09
N TYR A 14 -9.76 -1.53 -1.35
CA TYR A 14 -10.76 -0.52 -0.94
C TYR A 14 -10.19 0.57 -0.03
N VAL A 15 -9.10 0.29 0.68
CA VAL A 15 -8.46 1.29 1.54
C VAL A 15 -7.36 2.01 0.77
N GLY A 16 -6.39 1.26 0.22
CA GLY A 16 -5.24 1.83 -0.47
C GLY A 16 -5.60 2.68 -1.69
N GLY A 17 -6.45 2.17 -2.59
CA GLY A 17 -6.84 2.85 -3.83
C GLY A 17 -7.44 4.24 -3.58
N PRO A 18 -8.61 4.34 -2.92
CA PRO A 18 -9.26 5.61 -2.63
C PRO A 18 -8.41 6.57 -1.79
N THR A 19 -7.72 6.08 -0.76
CA THR A 19 -6.87 6.93 0.10
C THR A 19 -5.77 7.60 -0.72
N MET A 20 -5.06 6.84 -1.54
CA MET A 20 -3.96 7.34 -2.36
C MET A 20 -4.45 8.22 -3.50
N ALA A 21 -5.60 7.94 -4.10
CA ALA A 21 -6.21 8.80 -5.11
C ALA A 21 -6.52 10.20 -4.55
N VAL A 22 -7.07 10.28 -3.34
CA VAL A 22 -7.32 11.57 -2.66
C VAL A 22 -6.01 12.26 -2.25
N ILE A 23 -5.02 11.53 -1.77
CA ILE A 23 -3.69 12.11 -1.46
C ILE A 23 -3.08 12.72 -2.72
N ALA A 24 -3.11 12.01 -3.85
CA ALA A 24 -2.61 12.52 -5.12
C ALA A 24 -3.36 13.78 -5.56
N LEU A 25 -4.69 13.81 -5.42
CA LEU A 25 -5.51 14.98 -5.79
C LEU A 25 -5.18 16.21 -4.93
N LYS A 26 -5.02 16.02 -3.62
CA LYS A 26 -4.79 17.14 -2.68
C LYS A 26 -3.33 17.57 -2.60
N ASN A 27 -2.41 16.75 -3.12
CA ASN A 27 -0.96 17.01 -3.06
C ASN A 27 -0.31 16.79 -4.44
N PRO A 28 -0.54 17.70 -5.41
CA PRO A 28 -0.04 17.54 -6.79
C PRO A 28 1.49 17.45 -6.91
N ASN A 29 2.22 17.91 -5.90
CA ASN A 29 3.69 17.85 -5.85
C ASN A 29 4.24 16.50 -5.31
N ILE A 30 3.37 15.60 -4.85
CA ILE A 30 3.74 14.27 -4.36
C ILE A 30 3.42 13.24 -5.44
N LYS A 31 4.42 12.42 -5.76
CA LYS A 31 4.24 11.24 -6.62
C LYS A 31 3.72 10.09 -5.77
N VAL A 32 2.58 9.53 -6.15
CA VAL A 32 1.90 8.43 -5.47
C VAL A 32 1.86 7.22 -6.39
N ASN A 33 2.46 6.11 -5.94
CA ASN A 33 2.48 4.84 -6.66
C ASN A 33 1.77 3.76 -5.84
N ILE A 34 0.68 3.21 -6.37
CA ILE A 34 -0.05 2.11 -5.75
C ILE A 34 0.43 0.82 -6.40
N VAL A 35 0.88 -0.12 -5.58
CA VAL A 35 1.38 -1.42 -6.04
C VAL A 35 0.55 -2.57 -5.48
N ASP A 36 0.30 -3.59 -6.30
CA ASP A 36 -0.40 -4.80 -5.90
C ASP A 36 0.11 -5.99 -6.73
N ILE A 37 0.19 -7.16 -6.10
CA ILE A 37 0.59 -8.40 -6.77
C ILE A 37 -0.50 -8.92 -7.72
N ASN A 38 -1.74 -8.47 -7.54
CA ASN A 38 -2.85 -8.81 -8.42
C ASN A 38 -2.77 -7.97 -9.71
N ALA A 39 -2.17 -8.55 -10.75
CA ALA A 39 -2.01 -7.91 -12.04
C ALA A 39 -3.33 -7.50 -12.69
N GLN A 40 -4.40 -8.30 -12.55
CA GLN A 40 -5.71 -7.94 -13.09
C GLN A 40 -6.27 -6.69 -12.40
N ARG A 41 -6.19 -6.62 -11.07
CA ARG A 41 -6.63 -5.44 -10.32
C ARG A 41 -5.87 -4.17 -10.73
N ILE A 42 -4.55 -4.27 -10.94
CA ILE A 42 -3.75 -3.15 -11.44
C ILE A 42 -4.14 -2.78 -12.87
N ALA A 43 -4.43 -3.76 -13.73
CA ALA A 43 -4.94 -3.51 -15.07
C ALA A 43 -6.29 -2.78 -15.03
N ASP A 44 -7.20 -3.19 -14.15
CA ASP A 44 -8.51 -2.53 -13.95
C ASP A 44 -8.34 -1.08 -13.46
N TRP A 45 -7.43 -0.83 -12.52
CA TRP A 45 -7.09 0.54 -12.09
C TRP A 45 -6.48 1.41 -13.19
N ASN A 46 -5.83 0.80 -14.17
CA ASN A 46 -5.25 1.47 -15.33
C ASN A 46 -6.16 1.49 -16.55
N HIS A 47 -7.36 0.89 -16.48
CA HIS A 47 -8.27 0.81 -17.61
C HIS A 47 -8.75 2.22 -18.03
N GLU A 48 -8.78 2.50 -19.33
CA GLU A 48 -9.12 3.82 -19.87
C GLU A 48 -10.54 4.26 -19.47
N ASP A 49 -11.50 3.34 -19.60
CA ASP A 49 -12.86 3.49 -19.08
C ASP A 49 -12.86 3.46 -17.54
N LEU A 50 -13.17 4.60 -16.92
CA LEU A 50 -13.19 4.80 -15.47
C LEU A 50 -14.39 4.14 -14.78
N ASP A 51 -15.41 3.71 -15.52
CA ASP A 51 -16.50 2.92 -14.95
C ASP A 51 -16.09 1.48 -14.66
N LYS A 52 -14.92 1.06 -15.18
CA LYS A 52 -14.33 -0.27 -14.94
C LYS A 52 -13.27 -0.29 -13.84
N LEU A 53 -13.18 0.76 -13.03
CA LEU A 53 -12.35 0.70 -11.82
C LEU A 53 -12.77 -0.52 -10.98
N PRO A 54 -11.81 -1.21 -10.34
CA PRO A 54 -12.11 -2.45 -9.60
C PRO A 54 -12.96 -2.23 -8.35
N ILE A 55 -13.26 -0.97 -8.03
CA ILE A 55 -13.98 -0.51 -6.85
C ILE A 55 -14.91 0.62 -7.26
N TYR A 56 -16.19 0.49 -6.92
CA TYR A 56 -17.16 1.56 -7.05
C TYR A 56 -17.25 2.35 -5.74
N GLU A 57 -16.92 3.63 -5.81
CA GLU A 57 -17.13 4.62 -4.75
C GLU A 57 -17.63 5.91 -5.41
N PRO A 58 -18.67 6.58 -4.88
CA PRO A 58 -19.16 7.83 -5.45
C PRO A 58 -18.05 8.89 -5.58
N GLY A 59 -17.83 9.36 -6.81
CA GLY A 59 -16.81 10.37 -7.13
C GLY A 59 -15.38 9.84 -7.31
N LEU A 60 -15.10 8.56 -7.04
CA LEU A 60 -13.74 8.00 -7.17
C LEU A 60 -13.23 8.03 -8.62
N ALA A 61 -14.07 7.70 -9.59
CA ALA A 61 -13.74 7.75 -11.01
C ALA A 61 -13.21 9.14 -11.42
N GLU A 62 -13.88 10.21 -10.97
CA GLU A 62 -13.47 11.58 -11.24
C GLU A 62 -12.09 11.89 -10.63
N VAL A 63 -11.87 11.52 -9.37
CA VAL A 63 -10.59 11.75 -8.67
C VAL A 63 -9.44 11.03 -9.38
N VAL A 64 -9.66 9.76 -9.76
CA VAL A 64 -8.66 8.96 -10.48
C VAL A 64 -8.40 9.55 -11.86
N GLY A 65 -9.44 9.94 -12.60
CA GLY A 65 -9.30 10.58 -13.91
C GLY A 65 -8.50 11.89 -13.88
N GLN A 66 -8.61 12.67 -12.80
CA GLN A 66 -7.86 13.92 -12.66
C GLN A 66 -6.37 13.72 -12.36
N THR A 67 -5.99 12.60 -11.72
CA THR A 67 -4.67 12.39 -11.12
C THR A 67 -3.83 11.29 -11.77
N ARG A 68 -4.48 10.25 -12.31
CA ARG A 68 -3.82 9.09 -12.93
C ARG A 68 -2.98 9.52 -14.12
N GLY A 69 -1.73 9.06 -14.16
CA GLY A 69 -0.76 9.42 -15.19
C GLY A 69 -0.10 10.80 -15.00
N LYS A 70 -0.54 11.61 -14.03
CA LYS A 70 0.12 12.88 -13.67
C LYS A 70 1.00 12.70 -12.45
N ASN A 71 0.38 12.37 -11.31
CA ASN A 71 1.07 12.09 -10.06
C ASN A 71 0.54 10.85 -9.33
N LEU A 72 -0.51 10.20 -9.84
CA LEU A 72 -1.00 8.90 -9.39
C LEU A 72 -0.65 7.82 -10.40
N PHE A 73 -0.04 6.73 -9.94
CA PHE A 73 0.39 5.60 -10.75
C PHE A 73 -0.02 4.27 -10.11
N PHE A 74 -0.25 3.26 -10.94
CA PHE A 74 -0.58 1.90 -10.52
C PHE A 74 0.37 0.91 -11.20
N SER A 75 1.00 0.02 -10.43
CA SER A 75 2.01 -0.91 -10.95
C SER A 75 1.97 -2.26 -10.24
N THR A 76 2.47 -3.31 -10.88
CA THR A 76 2.74 -4.61 -10.24
C THR A 76 4.16 -4.70 -9.67
N ASP A 77 5.02 -3.72 -9.95
CA ASP A 77 6.40 -3.69 -9.48
C ASP A 77 6.50 -3.14 -8.05
N VAL A 78 6.29 -4.04 -7.09
CA VAL A 78 6.36 -3.74 -5.66
C VAL A 78 7.77 -3.33 -5.24
N VAL A 79 8.79 -4.00 -5.79
CA VAL A 79 10.20 -3.77 -5.41
C VAL A 79 10.65 -2.37 -5.80
N GLN A 80 10.38 -1.97 -7.04
CA GLN A 80 10.70 -0.63 -7.50
C GLN A 80 9.89 0.43 -6.73
N GLY A 81 8.60 0.15 -6.46
CA GLY A 81 7.76 1.01 -5.63
C GLY A 81 8.35 1.26 -4.24
N ILE A 82 8.87 0.22 -3.57
CA ILE A 82 9.53 0.35 -2.26
C ILE A 82 10.81 1.17 -2.37
N LYS A 83 11.67 0.89 -3.36
CA LYS A 83 12.96 1.57 -3.52
C LYS A 83 12.81 3.08 -3.68
N ASP A 84 11.88 3.51 -4.53
CA ASP A 84 11.66 4.92 -4.87
C ASP A 84 10.95 5.73 -3.79
N ALA A 85 10.28 5.06 -2.84
CA ALA A 85 9.44 5.73 -1.86
C ALA A 85 10.22 6.35 -0.70
N ASP A 86 9.80 7.54 -0.28
CA ASP A 86 10.16 8.14 1.01
C ASP A 86 9.22 7.64 2.13
N MET A 87 7.97 7.37 1.76
CA MET A 87 6.93 6.85 2.66
C MET A 87 6.19 5.67 2.03
N ILE A 88 5.98 4.61 2.80
CA ILE A 88 5.34 3.39 2.36
C ILE A 88 4.10 3.13 3.20
N PHE A 89 2.94 3.11 2.55
CA PHE A 89 1.70 2.62 3.13
C PHE A 89 1.58 1.10 2.93
N ILE A 90 1.18 0.39 3.99
CA ILE A 90 0.80 -1.01 3.91
C ILE A 90 -0.72 -1.09 4.11
N SER A 91 -1.44 -1.45 3.06
CA SER A 91 -2.90 -1.54 3.03
C SER A 91 -3.36 -2.89 2.47
N VAL A 92 -2.88 -3.95 3.09
CA VAL A 92 -3.20 -5.34 2.76
C VAL A 92 -4.23 -5.92 3.72
N ASN A 93 -4.87 -7.01 3.29
CA ASN A 93 -5.86 -7.68 4.13
C ASN A 93 -5.21 -8.37 5.33
N THR A 94 -5.94 -8.42 6.45
CA THR A 94 -5.59 -9.19 7.64
C THR A 94 -6.75 -10.13 7.97
N PRO A 95 -6.99 -11.17 7.14
CA PRO A 95 -8.17 -12.01 7.26
C PRO A 95 -8.21 -12.73 8.60
N THR A 96 -9.40 -13.07 9.08
CA THR A 96 -9.54 -13.87 10.30
C THR A 96 -8.91 -15.25 10.13
N LYS A 97 -8.12 -15.70 11.11
CA LYS A 97 -7.48 -17.02 11.08
C LYS A 97 -8.52 -18.14 10.97
N THR A 98 -8.28 -19.07 10.05
CA THR A 98 -9.15 -20.24 9.83
C THR A 98 -8.71 -21.48 10.61
N TYR A 99 -7.53 -21.45 11.23
CA TYR A 99 -6.98 -22.54 12.03
C TYR A 99 -6.07 -22.03 13.17
N GLY A 100 -5.70 -22.94 14.09
CA GLY A 100 -4.79 -22.67 15.20
C GLY A 100 -5.38 -21.77 16.30
N LYS A 101 -4.50 -21.23 17.16
CA LYS A 101 -4.89 -20.32 18.25
C LYS A 101 -5.57 -19.07 17.70
N GLY A 102 -6.75 -18.74 18.23
CA GLY A 102 -7.56 -17.61 17.79
C GLY A 102 -8.34 -17.87 16.50
N LYS A 103 -8.55 -19.12 16.10
CA LYS A 103 -9.42 -19.47 14.95
C LYS A 103 -10.78 -18.77 15.05
N GLY A 104 -11.19 -18.11 13.97
CA GLY A 104 -12.47 -17.40 13.88
C GLY A 104 -12.52 -16.06 14.61
N GLN A 105 -11.43 -15.63 15.26
CA GLN A 105 -11.40 -14.41 16.08
C GLN A 105 -10.18 -13.52 15.80
N ALA A 106 -8.98 -14.11 15.78
CA ALA A 106 -7.74 -13.37 15.60
C ALA A 106 -7.45 -13.08 14.13
N ALA A 107 -6.85 -11.92 13.87
CA ALA A 107 -6.35 -11.56 12.55
C ALA A 107 -5.10 -12.37 12.17
N ASP A 108 -5.03 -12.78 10.91
CA ASP A 108 -3.84 -13.36 10.29
C ASP A 108 -2.96 -12.24 9.75
N LEU A 109 -1.78 -12.08 10.36
CA LEU A 109 -0.84 -11.00 10.03
C LEU A 109 0.15 -11.38 8.91
N LYS A 110 0.01 -12.56 8.28
CA LYS A 110 0.99 -13.05 7.29
C LYS A 110 1.29 -12.03 6.18
N TYR A 111 0.30 -11.29 5.69
CA TYR A 111 0.50 -10.34 4.61
C TYR A 111 1.22 -9.08 5.07
N ILE A 112 0.96 -8.64 6.30
CA ILE A 112 1.71 -7.55 6.95
C ILE A 112 3.17 -7.96 7.12
N GLU A 113 3.42 -9.19 7.59
CA GLU A 113 4.78 -9.72 7.75
C GLU A 113 5.52 -9.83 6.42
N LEU A 114 4.87 -10.36 5.38
CA LEU A 114 5.46 -10.45 4.03
C LEU A 114 5.84 -9.06 3.49
N CYS A 115 4.96 -8.06 3.65
CA CYS A 115 5.27 -6.69 3.25
C CYS A 115 6.46 -6.14 4.04
N ALA A 116 6.50 -6.34 5.37
CA ALA A 116 7.60 -5.87 6.21
C ALA A 116 8.94 -6.48 5.82
N ARG A 117 8.98 -7.79 5.58
CA ARG A 117 10.17 -8.51 5.13
C ARG A 117 10.64 -8.02 3.78
N GLN A 118 9.73 -7.84 2.83
CA GLN A 118 10.07 -7.33 1.50
C GLN A 118 10.59 -5.89 1.58
N ILE A 119 9.99 -5.03 2.43
CA ILE A 119 10.50 -3.68 2.67
C ILE A 119 11.91 -3.75 3.25
N ALA A 120 12.14 -4.53 4.30
CA ALA A 120 13.47 -4.68 4.89
C ALA A 120 14.51 -5.17 3.88
N GLU A 121 14.14 -6.11 3.00
CA GLU A 121 15.05 -6.69 2.02
C GLU A 121 15.51 -5.68 0.95
N VAL A 122 14.59 -4.88 0.40
CA VAL A 122 14.87 -4.11 -0.82
C VAL A 122 15.06 -2.61 -0.62
N ALA A 123 14.73 -2.10 0.55
CA ALA A 123 14.80 -0.69 0.85
C ALA A 123 16.27 -0.27 1.04
N VAL A 124 16.64 0.87 0.45
CA VAL A 124 18.04 1.34 0.34
C VAL A 124 18.35 2.62 1.11
N ASN A 125 17.35 3.26 1.68
CA ASN A 125 17.44 4.52 2.42
C ASN A 125 16.34 4.59 3.48
N ASP A 126 16.44 5.55 4.40
CA ASP A 126 15.42 5.77 5.44
C ASP A 126 14.02 5.95 4.85
N LYS A 127 13.06 5.17 5.37
CA LYS A 127 11.66 5.21 4.95
C LYS A 127 10.72 5.35 6.14
N ILE A 128 9.64 6.09 5.95
CA ILE A 128 8.51 6.09 6.89
C ILE A 128 7.54 4.98 6.48
N VAL A 129 7.34 3.99 7.34
CA VAL A 129 6.36 2.93 7.10
C VAL A 129 5.08 3.23 7.87
N VAL A 130 3.97 3.33 7.15
CA VAL A 130 2.63 3.61 7.68
C VAL A 130 1.76 2.39 7.49
N GLU A 131 1.35 1.78 8.59
CA GLU A 131 0.29 0.76 8.53
C GLU A 131 -1.06 1.44 8.38
N LYS A 132 -1.83 1.03 7.37
CA LYS A 132 -3.17 1.57 7.12
C LYS A 132 -4.18 0.46 6.88
N SER A 133 -4.91 0.13 7.94
CA SER A 133 -6.07 -0.76 7.93
C SER A 133 -7.26 -0.16 8.67
N THR A 134 -8.41 -0.81 8.54
CA THR A 134 -9.64 -0.47 9.29
C THR A 134 -9.68 -1.09 10.69
N LEU A 135 -8.85 -2.11 10.95
CA LEU A 135 -8.82 -2.88 12.20
C LEU A 135 -7.37 -3.17 12.63
N PRO A 136 -6.64 -2.16 13.14
CA PRO A 136 -5.27 -2.35 13.58
C PRO A 136 -5.23 -3.14 14.90
N VAL A 137 -4.78 -4.39 14.85
CA VAL A 137 -4.64 -5.26 16.05
C VAL A 137 -3.17 -5.58 16.25
N ARG A 138 -2.44 -4.69 16.95
CA ARG A 138 -0.99 -4.81 17.22
C ARG A 138 -0.12 -4.98 15.96
N THR A 139 -0.65 -4.61 14.80
CA THR A 139 0.00 -4.64 13.49
C THR A 139 1.27 -3.79 13.45
N ALA A 140 1.21 -2.58 14.01
CA ALA A 140 2.36 -1.68 14.07
C ALA A 140 3.51 -2.22 14.95
N GLU A 141 3.20 -2.91 16.05
CA GLU A 141 4.19 -3.54 16.92
C GLU A 141 4.89 -4.69 16.18
N ALA A 142 4.11 -5.58 15.54
CA ALA A 142 4.64 -6.66 14.72
C ALA A 142 5.53 -6.14 13.56
N LEU A 143 5.10 -5.07 12.88
CA LEU A 143 5.90 -4.40 11.85
C LEU A 143 7.23 -3.90 12.41
N LYS A 144 7.20 -3.19 13.54
CA LYS A 144 8.40 -2.68 14.19
C LYS A 144 9.37 -3.80 14.55
N ASP A 145 8.85 -4.90 15.11
CA ASP A 145 9.67 -6.05 15.51
C ASP A 145 10.35 -6.69 14.29
N ILE A 146 9.62 -6.90 13.19
CA ILE A 146 10.18 -7.50 11.97
C ILE A 146 11.25 -6.58 11.37
N LEU A 147 10.94 -5.28 11.22
CA LEU A 147 11.87 -4.32 10.64
C LEU A 147 13.13 -4.13 11.49
N SER A 148 13.02 -4.17 12.82
CA SER A 148 14.17 -4.00 13.73
C SER A 148 15.08 -5.23 13.81
N ASN A 149 14.55 -6.42 13.51
CA ASN A 149 15.29 -7.69 13.60
C ASN A 149 15.71 -8.24 12.22
N SER A 150 15.43 -7.53 11.14
CA SER A 150 15.89 -7.91 9.80
C SER A 150 17.33 -7.45 9.60
N GLU A 151 18.18 -8.30 9.01
CA GLU A 151 19.64 -8.04 8.88
C GLU A 151 20.00 -6.91 7.91
N SER A 152 19.07 -6.47 7.06
CA SER A 152 19.23 -5.25 6.25
C SER A 152 19.17 -4.02 7.16
N LYS A 153 20.33 -3.64 7.68
CA LYS A 153 20.56 -2.34 8.27
C LYS A 153 20.79 -1.34 7.13
N PHE A 154 19.83 -0.45 6.96
CA PHE A 154 20.06 0.83 6.29
C PHE A 154 21.29 1.53 6.88
#